data_AF-M0CCW8-F1
#
_entry.id   AF-M0CCW8-F1
#
_cell.length_a   1.000
_cell.length_b   1.000
_cell.length_c   1.000
_cell.angle_alpha   90.00
_cell.angle_beta   90.00
_cell.angle_gamma   90.00
#
_symmetry.space_group_name_H-M   'P 1'
#
loop_
_entity.id
_entity.type
_entity.pdbx_description
1 polymer ?
#
loop_
_entity_poly.entity_id
_entity_poly.type
_entity_poly.pdbx_seq_one_letter_code
_entity_poly.pdbx_strand_id
1 'polypeptide(L)'
;MRFEPLRARFEPLVHLGTGLRSAFGELLDQEFGYSTGHLAAMLNTCLFAPSLLTFWFVNGVLDFSTAVAIGAVTSPGGLQVRLIAYLFLVPTFLVVRIAVHLLHPGHRRQVLSGSCPNTRLVSLDWFSTGILATGLPLALQDLGPWLAMNVVFLVGLFVVPRFVDDTRAGMVKLLAIAAGSLVFLYANYGGAVGLLPEPSTVLGPVATFRLGDEATRWLLRAFNSVLFGPILVGLFGGMMNRILTRPELSGIPLAEYALPARDPDSVVLTSAALGTAFYLVVVFLLTGRSTLIL
;
A
#
# COMPACT_ATOMS: atom_id res chain seq x y z
N MET A 1 -80.73 -12.01 -0.22
CA MET A 1 -79.39 -11.50 -0.56
C MET A 1 -78.49 -11.71 0.65
N ARG A 2 -77.50 -12.62 0.56
CA ARG A 2 -76.56 -12.91 1.66
C ARG A 2 -75.50 -11.82 1.66
N PHE A 3 -75.36 -11.10 2.77
CA PHE A 3 -74.20 -10.26 3.03
C PHE A 3 -73.00 -11.19 3.28
N GLU A 4 -72.18 -11.43 2.27
CA GLU A 4 -70.82 -11.91 2.51
C GLU A 4 -70.10 -10.85 3.36
N PRO A 5 -69.58 -11.22 4.54
CA PRO A 5 -68.90 -10.26 5.38
C PRO A 5 -67.65 -9.78 4.64
N LEU A 6 -67.54 -8.47 4.43
CA LEU A 6 -66.35 -7.78 3.89
C LEU A 6 -65.02 -8.30 4.49
N ARG A 7 -65.07 -8.84 5.70
CA ARG A 7 -63.98 -9.52 6.42
C ARG A 7 -63.31 -10.65 5.62
N ALA A 8 -64.08 -11.48 4.91
CA ALA A 8 -63.55 -12.62 4.15
C ALA A 8 -62.77 -12.21 2.88
N ARG A 9 -63.01 -10.99 2.37
CA ARG A 9 -62.27 -10.44 1.22
C ARG A 9 -60.95 -9.80 1.59
N PHE A 10 -60.81 -9.34 2.83
CA PHE A 10 -59.59 -8.66 3.31
C PHE A 10 -58.60 -9.59 4.01
N GLU A 11 -59.04 -10.75 4.52
CA GLU A 11 -58.15 -11.78 5.11
C GLU A 11 -56.98 -12.20 4.20
N PRO A 12 -57.18 -12.44 2.89
CA PRO A 12 -56.08 -12.80 1.99
C PRO A 12 -55.06 -11.66 1.82
N LEU A 13 -55.53 -10.41 1.77
CA LEU A 13 -54.68 -9.22 1.65
C LEU A 13 -53.88 -8.95 2.93
N VAL A 14 -54.49 -9.18 4.10
CA VAL A 14 -53.82 -9.07 5.39
C VAL A 14 -52.76 -10.17 5.53
N HIS A 15 -53.06 -11.41 5.14
CA HIS A 15 -52.08 -12.51 5.12
C HIS A 15 -50.93 -12.28 4.14
N LEU A 16 -51.20 -11.70 2.96
CA LEU A 16 -50.17 -11.35 2.00
C LEU A 16 -49.26 -10.23 2.54
N GLY A 17 -49.86 -9.23 3.19
CA GLY A 17 -49.13 -8.11 3.81
C GLY A 17 -48.27 -8.55 5.00
N THR A 18 -48.76 -9.45 5.85
CA THR A 18 -47.97 -10.01 6.95
C THR A 18 -46.85 -10.92 6.44
N GLY A 19 -47.11 -11.73 5.40
CA GLY A 19 -46.10 -12.57 4.77
C GLY A 19 -45.00 -11.79 4.04
N LEU A 20 -45.35 -10.71 3.34
CA LEU A 20 -44.36 -9.80 2.73
C LEU A 20 -43.54 -9.07 3.78
N ARG A 21 -44.18 -8.64 4.88
CA ARG A 21 -43.47 -7.97 5.97
C ARG A 21 -42.54 -8.91 6.73
N SER A 22 -42.92 -10.17 6.95
CA SER A 22 -42.05 -11.16 7.57
C SER A 22 -40.89 -11.53 6.63
N ALA A 23 -41.16 -11.78 5.36
CA ALA A 23 -40.11 -12.09 4.38
C ALA A 23 -39.13 -10.92 4.19
N PHE A 24 -39.61 -9.68 4.22
CA PHE A 24 -38.75 -8.51 4.19
C PHE A 24 -37.91 -8.35 5.47
N GLY A 25 -38.50 -8.66 6.64
CA GLY A 25 -37.77 -8.70 7.91
C GLY A 25 -36.68 -9.77 7.93
N GLU A 26 -36.99 -10.98 7.45
CA GLU A 26 -36.02 -12.08 7.31
C GLU A 26 -34.90 -11.74 6.33
N LEU A 27 -35.20 -11.10 5.20
CA LEU A 27 -34.19 -10.60 4.25
C LEU A 27 -33.28 -9.54 4.88
N LEU A 28 -33.85 -8.61 5.66
CA LEU A 28 -33.08 -7.59 6.37
C LEU A 28 -32.19 -8.20 7.46
N ASP A 29 -32.70 -9.16 8.23
CA ASP A 29 -31.91 -9.84 9.27
C ASP A 29 -30.81 -10.71 8.66
N GLN A 30 -31.07 -11.33 7.50
CA GLN A 30 -30.09 -12.13 6.77
C GLN A 30 -29.00 -11.26 6.11
N GLU A 31 -29.31 -10.04 5.67
CA GLU A 31 -28.33 -9.12 5.09
C GLU A 31 -27.58 -8.29 6.14
N PHE A 32 -28.29 -7.70 7.11
CA PHE A 32 -27.78 -6.71 8.06
C PHE A 32 -27.67 -7.20 9.50
N GLY A 33 -27.95 -8.48 9.77
CA GLY A 33 -27.79 -9.08 11.09
C GLY A 33 -26.40 -8.81 11.66
N TYR A 34 -26.35 -8.24 12.88
CA TYR A 34 -25.13 -7.71 13.50
C TYR A 34 -23.99 -8.73 13.67
N SER A 35 -24.30 -10.02 13.78
CA SER A 35 -23.32 -11.10 13.96
C SER A 35 -23.34 -12.18 12.87
N THR A 36 -24.49 -12.42 12.24
CA THR A 36 -24.69 -13.50 11.26
C THR A 36 -25.11 -13.01 9.88
N GLY A 37 -25.37 -11.71 9.72
CA GLY A 37 -25.76 -11.14 8.44
C GLY A 37 -24.62 -11.17 7.43
N HIS A 38 -24.96 -11.28 6.14
CA HIS A 38 -23.97 -11.30 5.07
C HIS A 38 -23.04 -10.07 5.10
N LEU A 39 -23.56 -8.89 5.45
CA LEU A 39 -22.77 -7.68 5.64
C LEU A 39 -21.77 -7.81 6.81
N ALA A 40 -22.21 -8.34 7.96
CA ALA A 40 -21.35 -8.52 9.13
C ALA A 40 -20.29 -9.59 8.89
N ALA A 41 -20.62 -10.68 8.19
CA ALA A 41 -19.67 -11.70 7.78
C ALA A 41 -18.63 -11.13 6.79
N MET A 42 -19.06 -10.40 5.75
CA MET A 42 -18.13 -9.72 4.84
C MET A 42 -17.25 -8.71 5.58
N LEU A 43 -17.84 -7.88 6.43
CA LEU A 43 -17.12 -6.84 7.16
C LEU A 43 -16.12 -7.45 8.13
N ASN A 44 -16.50 -8.41 8.97
CA ASN A 44 -15.63 -8.96 10.01
C ASN A 44 -14.62 -10.02 9.53
N THR A 45 -14.82 -10.63 8.35
CA THR A 45 -13.92 -11.72 7.89
C THR A 45 -13.32 -11.49 6.50
N CYS A 46 -14.03 -10.85 5.56
CA CYS A 46 -13.50 -10.58 4.21
C CYS A 46 -12.83 -9.20 4.10
N LEU A 47 -13.25 -8.21 4.90
CA LEU A 47 -12.89 -6.79 4.76
C LEU A 47 -12.03 -6.27 5.91
N PHE A 48 -12.42 -6.50 7.16
CA PHE A 48 -11.62 -6.19 8.35
C PHE A 48 -10.68 -7.36 8.66
N ALA A 49 -9.47 -7.29 8.13
CA ALA A 49 -8.38 -8.14 8.60
C ALA A 49 -7.51 -7.37 9.62
N PRO A 50 -6.83 -8.06 10.55
CA PRO A 50 -5.75 -7.48 11.38
C PRO A 50 -4.72 -6.69 10.57
N SER A 51 -4.59 -6.99 9.27
CA SER A 51 -3.77 -6.24 8.31
C SER A 51 -4.13 -4.77 8.18
N LEU A 52 -5.38 -4.33 8.45
CA LEU A 52 -5.74 -2.89 8.44
C LEU A 52 -5.15 -2.13 9.63
N LEU A 53 -5.05 -2.79 10.80
CA LEU A 53 -4.39 -2.23 11.98
C LEU A 53 -2.88 -2.16 11.79
N THR A 54 -2.27 -3.23 11.24
CA THR A 54 -0.86 -3.23 10.85
C THR A 54 -0.58 -2.18 9.77
N PHE A 55 -1.48 -2.03 8.79
CA PHE A 55 -1.38 -1.03 7.74
C PHE A 55 -1.37 0.41 8.29
N TRP A 56 -2.32 0.77 9.15
CA TRP A 56 -2.36 2.13 9.72
C TRP A 56 -1.13 2.46 10.56
N PHE A 57 -0.60 1.49 11.30
CA PHE A 57 0.58 1.70 12.13
C PHE A 57 1.88 1.73 11.29
N VAL A 58 2.07 0.77 10.40
CA VAL A 58 3.28 0.63 9.58
C VAL A 58 3.27 1.61 8.41
N ASN A 59 2.25 1.58 7.56
CA ASN A 59 2.17 2.45 6.37
C ASN A 59 1.54 3.82 6.64
N GLY A 60 0.98 4.07 7.82
CA GLY A 60 0.60 5.43 8.23
C GLY A 60 1.78 6.13 8.88
N VAL A 61 2.17 5.71 10.09
CA VAL A 61 3.13 6.46 10.92
C VAL A 61 4.56 6.37 10.37
N LEU A 62 5.03 5.16 10.00
CA LEU A 62 6.38 5.02 9.44
C LEU A 62 6.46 5.61 8.05
N ASP A 63 5.38 5.59 7.28
CA ASP A 63 5.43 6.10 5.92
C ASP A 63 5.46 7.63 5.84
N PHE A 64 4.67 8.33 6.65
CA PHE A 64 4.74 9.79 6.69
C PHE A 64 6.10 10.27 7.23
N SER A 65 6.61 9.62 8.28
CA SER A 65 7.93 9.95 8.83
C SER A 65 9.05 9.62 7.84
N THR A 66 8.97 8.50 7.14
CA THR A 66 9.93 8.12 6.08
C THR A 66 9.81 9.06 4.89
N ALA A 67 8.61 9.40 4.43
CA ALA A 67 8.39 10.32 3.32
C ALA A 67 8.93 11.72 3.60
N VAL A 68 8.79 12.21 4.83
CA VAL A 68 9.40 13.47 5.26
C VAL A 68 10.91 13.34 5.36
N ALA A 69 11.42 12.26 5.96
CA ALA A 69 12.86 12.03 6.11
C ALA A 69 13.56 11.95 4.74
N ILE A 70 13.05 11.14 3.82
CA ILE A 70 13.65 10.97 2.49
C ILE A 70 13.36 12.11 1.52
N GLY A 71 12.65 13.17 1.94
CA GLY A 71 12.34 14.32 1.08
C GLY A 71 11.30 14.03 -0.02
N ALA A 72 10.50 12.96 0.10
CA ALA A 72 9.46 12.61 -0.87
C ALA A 72 8.27 13.60 -0.89
N VAL A 73 8.23 14.56 0.04
CA VAL A 73 7.25 15.64 0.10
C VAL A 73 7.95 16.97 0.36
N THR A 74 7.81 17.92 -0.56
CA THR A 74 8.52 19.21 -0.53
C THR A 74 7.69 20.36 0.01
N SER A 75 6.38 20.17 0.21
CA SER A 75 5.48 21.23 0.69
C SER A 75 4.38 20.71 1.62
N PRO A 76 3.87 21.56 2.55
CA PRO A 76 2.73 21.22 3.40
C PRO A 76 1.48 20.79 2.59
N GLY A 77 1.26 21.39 1.41
CA GLY A 77 0.14 21.02 0.54
C GLY A 77 0.28 19.60 -0.03
N GLY A 78 1.49 19.17 -0.40
CA GLY A 78 1.75 17.78 -0.81
C GLY A 78 1.48 16.77 0.30
N LEU A 79 1.78 17.14 1.55
CA LEU A 79 1.52 16.31 2.73
C LEU A 79 0.01 16.19 3.00
N GLN A 80 -0.74 17.29 2.86
CA GLN A 80 -2.20 17.28 2.99
C GLN A 80 -2.87 16.36 1.97
N VAL A 81 -2.45 16.43 0.69
CA VAL A 81 -2.99 15.56 -0.37
C VAL A 81 -2.73 14.09 -0.06
N ARG A 82 -1.52 13.76 0.41
CA ARG A 82 -1.19 12.39 0.84
C ARG A 82 -2.03 11.94 2.03
N LEU A 83 -2.21 12.80 3.04
CA LEU A 83 -3.05 12.49 4.20
C LEU A 83 -4.50 12.19 3.80
N ILE A 84 -5.07 13.01 2.91
CA ILE A 84 -6.41 12.77 2.37
C ILE A 84 -6.45 11.46 1.58
N ALA A 85 -5.46 11.19 0.73
CA ALA A 85 -5.38 9.93 0.00
C ALA A 85 -5.31 8.72 0.94
N TYR A 86 -4.54 8.79 2.02
CA TYR A 86 -4.47 7.73 3.03
C TYR A 86 -5.78 7.54 3.80
N LEU A 87 -6.50 8.62 4.10
CA LEU A 87 -7.83 8.54 4.72
C LEU A 87 -8.82 7.77 3.83
N PHE A 88 -8.78 8.01 2.52
CA PHE A 88 -9.65 7.33 1.55
C PHE A 88 -9.11 5.98 1.05
N LEU A 89 -7.85 5.64 1.35
CA LEU A 89 -7.20 4.45 0.84
C LEU A 89 -7.91 3.19 1.31
N VAL A 90 -8.19 3.07 2.61
CA VAL A 90 -8.85 1.87 3.16
C VAL A 90 -10.26 1.71 2.58
N PRO A 91 -11.17 2.70 2.67
CA PRO A 91 -12.50 2.58 2.05
C PRO A 91 -12.45 2.22 0.57
N THR A 92 -11.55 2.86 -0.19
CA THR A 92 -11.43 2.61 -1.63
C THR A 92 -10.91 1.20 -1.92
N PHE A 93 -9.87 0.75 -1.20
CA PHE A 93 -9.35 -0.60 -1.34
C PHE A 93 -10.42 -1.66 -1.04
N LEU A 94 -11.23 -1.44 0.00
CA LEU A 94 -12.33 -2.34 0.35
C LEU A 94 -13.36 -2.43 -0.77
N VAL A 95 -13.74 -1.30 -1.37
CA VAL A 95 -14.64 -1.28 -2.55
C VAL A 95 -14.03 -2.04 -3.73
N VAL A 96 -12.76 -1.79 -4.04
CA VAL A 96 -12.04 -2.49 -5.12
C VAL A 96 -12.01 -3.99 -4.86
N ARG A 97 -11.70 -4.40 -3.63
CA ARG A 97 -11.65 -5.82 -3.23
C ARG A 97 -13.01 -6.49 -3.39
N ILE A 98 -14.09 -5.87 -2.93
CA ILE A 98 -15.46 -6.38 -3.11
C ILE A 98 -15.78 -6.51 -4.60
N ALA A 99 -15.55 -5.46 -5.38
CA ALA A 99 -15.84 -5.44 -6.81
C ALA A 99 -15.11 -6.59 -7.54
N VAL A 100 -13.82 -6.79 -7.26
CA VAL A 100 -13.02 -7.86 -7.87
C VAL A 100 -13.57 -9.25 -7.50
N HIS A 101 -13.96 -9.49 -6.25
CA HIS A 101 -14.55 -10.78 -5.86
C HIS A 101 -15.97 -10.98 -6.43
N LEU A 102 -16.77 -9.92 -6.58
CA LEU A 102 -18.10 -10.01 -7.19
C LEU A 102 -18.05 -10.23 -8.71
N LEU A 103 -17.05 -9.68 -9.39
CA LEU A 103 -16.84 -9.88 -10.83
C LEU A 103 -16.32 -11.28 -11.15
N HIS A 104 -15.63 -11.94 -10.22
CA HIS A 104 -15.12 -13.28 -10.43
C HIS A 104 -16.24 -14.33 -10.22
N PRO A 105 -16.62 -15.11 -11.25
CA PRO A 105 -17.81 -15.97 -11.19
C PRO A 105 -17.78 -17.04 -10.08
N GLY A 106 -16.61 -17.58 -9.75
CA GLY A 106 -16.44 -18.54 -8.65
C GLY A 106 -16.53 -17.90 -7.26
N HIS A 107 -15.93 -16.73 -7.08
CA HIS A 107 -15.92 -16.01 -5.80
C HIS A 107 -17.27 -15.35 -5.50
N ARG A 108 -17.98 -14.87 -6.53
CA ARG A 108 -19.33 -14.28 -6.37
C ARG A 108 -20.25 -15.19 -5.59
N ARG A 109 -20.27 -16.49 -5.90
CA ARG A 109 -21.12 -17.47 -5.20
C ARG A 109 -20.72 -17.63 -3.73
N GLN A 110 -19.41 -17.66 -3.44
CA GLN A 110 -18.89 -17.76 -2.08
C GLN A 110 -19.24 -16.51 -1.27
N VAL A 111 -18.97 -15.32 -1.81
CA VAL A 111 -19.27 -14.04 -1.17
C VAL A 111 -20.77 -13.88 -0.89
N LEU A 112 -21.63 -14.21 -1.86
CA LEU A 112 -23.09 -14.19 -1.67
C LEU A 112 -23.60 -15.28 -0.73
N SER A 113 -22.84 -16.37 -0.53
CA SER A 113 -23.15 -17.38 0.49
C SER A 113 -22.64 -17.02 1.89
N GLY A 114 -22.04 -15.84 2.08
CA GLY A 114 -21.45 -15.41 3.35
C GLY A 114 -20.07 -16.02 3.65
N SER A 115 -19.39 -16.59 2.66
CA SER A 115 -18.04 -17.14 2.81
C SER A 115 -16.98 -16.31 2.06
N CYS A 116 -15.80 -16.17 2.66
CA CYS A 116 -14.70 -15.41 2.06
C CYS A 116 -13.83 -16.31 1.17
N PRO A 117 -13.55 -15.89 -0.08
CA PRO A 117 -12.56 -16.57 -0.91
C PRO A 117 -11.18 -16.47 -0.26
N ASN A 118 -10.47 -17.59 -0.15
CA ASN A 118 -9.10 -17.63 0.40
C ASN A 118 -8.03 -17.21 -0.64
N THR A 119 -8.43 -16.58 -1.74
CA THR A 119 -7.54 -16.17 -2.83
C THR A 119 -7.19 -14.69 -2.68
N ARG A 120 -5.89 -14.38 -2.66
CA ARG A 120 -5.40 -13.00 -2.70
C ARG A 120 -5.41 -12.51 -4.13
N LEU A 121 -6.40 -11.70 -4.49
CA LEU A 121 -6.48 -11.05 -5.81
C LEU A 121 -5.96 -9.61 -5.79
N VAL A 122 -6.05 -8.95 -4.64
CA VAL A 122 -5.56 -7.59 -4.40
C VAL A 122 -4.90 -7.55 -3.03
N SER A 123 -3.86 -6.73 -2.88
CA SER A 123 -3.09 -6.56 -1.65
C SER A 123 -3.04 -5.09 -1.26
N LEU A 124 -3.39 -4.81 0.00
CA LEU A 124 -3.46 -3.45 0.53
C LEU A 124 -2.07 -2.79 0.58
N ASP A 125 -1.04 -3.56 0.91
CA ASP A 125 0.34 -3.08 1.01
C ASP A 125 0.83 -2.58 -0.35
N TRP A 126 0.61 -3.38 -1.39
CA TRP A 126 0.94 -3.00 -2.76
C TRP A 126 0.05 -1.88 -3.30
N PHE A 127 -1.22 -1.83 -2.89
CA PHE A 127 -2.10 -0.71 -3.22
C PHE A 127 -1.59 0.63 -2.64
N SER A 128 -1.11 0.63 -1.39
CA SER A 128 -0.52 1.83 -0.78
C SER A 128 0.80 2.27 -1.38
N THR A 129 1.57 1.31 -1.92
CA THR A 129 2.81 1.62 -2.67
C THR A 129 2.53 2.59 -3.81
N GLY A 130 1.30 2.61 -4.35
CA GLY A 130 0.84 3.57 -5.35
C GLY A 130 0.91 5.03 -4.91
N ILE A 131 0.64 5.34 -3.64
CA ILE A 131 0.74 6.70 -3.05
C ILE A 131 2.20 7.07 -2.81
N LEU A 132 3.01 6.08 -2.44
CA LEU A 132 4.39 6.28 -2.09
C LEU A 132 5.28 6.54 -3.29
N ALA A 133 5.18 5.64 -4.26
CA ALA A 133 6.03 5.61 -5.43
C ALA A 133 5.86 6.85 -6.31
N THR A 134 4.73 7.56 -6.23
CA THR A 134 4.51 8.82 -6.97
C THR A 134 5.34 9.99 -6.45
N GLY A 135 5.83 9.92 -5.21
CA GLY A 135 6.84 10.85 -4.67
C GLY A 135 8.25 10.29 -4.62
N LEU A 136 8.47 9.04 -5.05
CA LEU A 136 9.80 8.44 -5.15
C LEU A 136 10.77 9.30 -5.99
N PRO A 137 10.38 9.91 -7.12
CA PRO A 137 11.28 10.80 -7.86
C PRO A 137 11.84 11.97 -7.05
N LEU A 138 11.09 12.51 -6.09
CA LEU A 138 11.58 13.57 -5.20
C LEU A 138 12.64 13.02 -4.25
N ALA A 139 12.41 11.83 -3.69
CA ALA A 139 13.41 11.16 -2.85
C ALA A 139 14.68 10.79 -3.63
N LEU A 140 14.56 10.52 -4.93
CA LEU A 140 15.69 10.25 -5.81
C LEU A 140 16.41 11.53 -6.26
N GLN A 141 15.90 12.73 -5.97
CA GLN A 141 16.63 13.97 -6.26
C GLN A 141 17.99 13.96 -5.56
N ASP A 142 18.04 13.44 -4.33
CA ASP A 142 19.27 13.18 -3.59
C ASP A 142 19.67 11.71 -3.73
N LEU A 143 19.93 11.30 -4.98
CA LEU A 143 20.21 9.91 -5.36
C LEU A 143 21.47 9.36 -4.67
N GLY A 144 22.49 10.20 -4.46
CA GLY A 144 23.79 9.82 -3.91
C GLY A 144 23.71 9.16 -2.53
N PRO A 145 23.04 9.78 -1.54
CA PRO A 145 22.78 9.17 -0.24
C PRO A 145 22.15 7.78 -0.33
N TRP A 146 21.14 7.63 -1.20
CA TRP A 146 20.48 6.34 -1.42
C TRP A 146 21.42 5.31 -2.04
N LEU A 147 22.19 5.67 -3.07
CA LEU A 147 23.17 4.79 -3.71
C LEU A 147 24.24 4.34 -2.72
N ALA A 148 24.81 5.27 -1.94
CA ALA A 148 25.86 4.97 -0.97
C ALA A 148 25.36 3.99 0.11
N MET A 149 24.18 4.23 0.67
CA MET A 149 23.54 3.32 1.62
C MET A 149 23.34 1.92 1.01
N ASN A 150 22.79 1.85 -0.21
CA ASN A 150 22.52 0.57 -0.86
C ASN A 150 23.80 -0.19 -1.25
N VAL A 151 24.89 0.50 -1.57
CA VAL A 151 26.20 -0.14 -1.78
C VAL A 151 26.70 -0.76 -0.46
N VAL A 152 26.60 -0.04 0.65
CA VAL A 152 26.97 -0.57 1.98
C VAL A 152 26.11 -1.79 2.33
N PHE A 153 24.80 -1.74 2.08
CA PHE A 153 23.92 -2.89 2.28
C PHE A 153 24.24 -4.04 1.34
N LEU A 154 24.49 -3.79 0.06
CA LEU A 154 24.83 -4.82 -0.91
C LEU A 154 26.11 -5.56 -0.48
N VAL A 155 27.15 -4.81 -0.13
CA VAL A 155 28.41 -5.37 0.30
C VAL A 155 28.25 -6.10 1.64
N GLY A 156 27.66 -5.45 2.64
CA GLY A 156 27.60 -5.99 4.00
C GLY A 156 26.53 -7.06 4.24
N LEU A 157 25.48 -7.12 3.42
CA LEU A 157 24.42 -8.14 3.54
C LEU A 157 24.63 -9.33 2.58
N PHE A 158 25.22 -9.11 1.40
CA PHE A 158 25.31 -10.14 0.36
C PHE A 158 26.73 -10.56 0.01
N VAL A 159 27.70 -9.66 0.06
CA VAL A 159 29.08 -9.96 -0.37
C VAL A 159 29.92 -10.45 0.80
N VAL A 160 30.10 -9.63 1.83
CA VAL A 160 30.96 -9.92 2.98
C VAL A 160 30.52 -11.18 3.73
N PRO A 161 29.21 -11.43 4.00
CA PRO A 161 28.78 -12.63 4.70
C PRO A 161 29.18 -13.95 4.02
N ARG A 162 29.54 -13.94 2.73
CA ARG A 162 30.02 -15.14 2.01
C ARG A 162 31.47 -15.51 2.33
N PHE A 163 32.23 -14.61 2.95
CA PHE A 163 33.66 -14.77 3.24
C PHE A 163 33.96 -14.86 4.74
N VAL A 164 32.94 -14.95 5.59
CA VAL A 164 33.05 -15.01 7.05
C VAL A 164 32.25 -16.18 7.59
N ASP A 165 32.68 -16.72 8.74
CA ASP A 165 31.99 -17.81 9.42
C ASP A 165 30.54 -17.43 9.78
N ASP A 166 29.63 -18.41 9.75
CA ASP A 166 28.20 -18.23 10.01
C ASP A 166 27.91 -17.57 11.37
N THR A 167 28.76 -17.80 12.36
CA THR A 167 28.67 -17.18 13.70
C THR A 167 28.91 -15.66 13.68
N ARG A 168 29.69 -15.17 12.71
CA ARG A 168 30.02 -13.73 12.54
C ARG A 168 29.16 -13.07 11.48
N ALA A 169 28.59 -13.83 10.54
CA ALA A 169 27.73 -13.33 9.46
C ALA A 169 26.55 -12.50 9.99
N GLY A 170 25.91 -12.93 11.09
CA GLY A 170 24.84 -12.17 11.73
C GLY A 170 25.29 -10.78 12.21
N MET A 171 26.44 -10.69 12.89
CA MET A 171 26.98 -9.43 13.39
C MET A 171 27.38 -8.49 12.23
N VAL A 172 27.99 -9.04 11.17
CA VAL A 172 28.36 -8.28 9.97
C VAL A 172 27.12 -7.66 9.33
N LYS A 173 26.02 -8.42 9.21
CA LYS A 173 24.76 -7.89 8.67
C LYS A 173 24.20 -6.75 9.52
N LEU A 174 24.24 -6.85 10.85
CA LEU A 174 23.80 -5.78 11.76
C LEU A 174 24.66 -4.52 11.63
N LEU A 175 25.98 -4.69 11.59
CA LEU A 175 26.91 -3.57 11.39
C LEU A 175 26.70 -2.92 10.03
N ALA A 176 26.40 -3.69 8.99
CA ALA A 176 26.09 -3.16 7.67
C ALA A 176 24.80 -2.33 7.67
N ILE A 177 23.76 -2.78 8.37
CA ILE A 177 22.50 -2.02 8.52
C ILE A 177 22.77 -0.69 9.24
N ALA A 178 23.51 -0.73 10.36
CA ALA A 178 23.87 0.46 11.10
C ALA A 178 24.73 1.42 10.27
N ALA A 179 25.78 0.90 9.62
CA ALA A 179 26.69 1.69 8.80
C ALA A 179 25.99 2.33 7.60
N GLY A 180 25.18 1.58 6.85
CA GLY A 180 24.43 2.13 5.72
C GLY A 180 23.44 3.21 6.15
N SER A 181 22.75 3.00 7.28
CA SER A 181 21.85 4.00 7.86
C SER A 181 22.60 5.27 8.27
N LEU A 182 23.77 5.14 8.91
CA LEU A 182 24.60 6.28 9.28
C LEU A 182 25.12 7.04 8.05
N VAL A 183 25.55 6.32 7.00
CA VAL A 183 25.97 6.94 5.74
C VAL A 183 24.82 7.74 5.13
N PHE A 184 23.61 7.17 5.08
CA PHE A 184 22.42 7.88 4.57
C PHE A 184 22.12 9.15 5.38
N LEU A 185 22.09 9.04 6.71
CA LEU A 185 21.78 10.15 7.59
C LEU A 185 22.82 11.26 7.50
N TYR A 186 24.11 10.89 7.50
CA TYR A 186 25.17 11.87 7.40
C TYR A 186 25.22 12.53 6.02
N ALA A 187 24.98 11.78 4.94
CA ALA A 187 24.91 12.34 3.59
C ALA A 187 23.76 13.35 3.42
N ASN A 188 22.59 13.07 4.01
CA ASN A 188 21.41 13.95 3.90
C ASN A 188 21.41 15.12 4.89
N TYR A 189 21.85 14.90 6.13
CA TYR A 189 21.67 15.86 7.22
C TYR A 189 22.97 16.34 7.86
N GLY A 190 24.11 15.74 7.51
CA GLY A 190 25.40 16.10 8.12
C GLY A 190 25.75 17.58 7.94
N GLY A 191 25.38 18.18 6.81
CA GLY A 191 25.58 19.60 6.54
C GLY A 191 24.73 20.55 7.40
N ALA A 192 23.66 20.06 8.03
CA ALA A 192 22.84 20.85 8.95
C ALA A 192 23.46 20.94 10.36
N VAL A 193 24.45 20.10 10.67
CA VAL A 193 25.12 20.05 11.98
C VAL A 193 26.45 20.77 11.87
N GLY A 194 26.53 22.00 12.35
CA GLY A 194 27.73 22.86 12.21
C GLY A 194 29.02 22.35 12.88
N LEU A 195 28.95 21.27 13.67
CA LEU A 195 30.11 20.60 14.28
C LEU A 195 30.71 19.50 13.40
N LEU A 196 30.01 19.05 12.36
CA LEU A 196 30.46 17.99 11.48
C LEU A 196 31.05 18.56 10.18
N PRO A 197 32.07 17.91 9.59
CA PRO A 197 32.57 18.29 8.28
C PRO A 197 31.49 18.15 7.21
N GLU A 198 31.65 18.84 6.08
CA GLU A 198 30.70 18.73 4.97
C GLU A 198 30.66 17.30 4.41
N PRO A 199 29.48 16.70 4.20
CA PRO A 199 29.37 15.31 3.75
C PRO A 199 30.09 15.01 2.43
N SER A 200 30.14 15.98 1.52
CA SER A 200 30.83 15.88 0.22
C SER A 200 32.34 15.66 0.37
N THR A 201 32.94 16.19 1.44
CA THR A 201 34.38 16.07 1.73
C THR A 201 34.74 14.71 2.33
N VAL A 202 33.81 14.08 3.05
CA VAL A 202 34.04 12.82 3.77
C VAL A 202 33.56 11.61 2.96
N LEU A 203 32.33 11.65 2.45
CA LEU A 203 31.71 10.54 1.72
C LEU A 203 31.97 10.61 0.21
N GLY A 204 32.47 11.75 -0.28
CA GLY A 204 32.78 11.98 -1.68
C GLY A 204 31.57 12.33 -2.56
N PRO A 205 31.80 12.53 -3.86
CA PRO A 205 30.80 13.04 -4.79
C PRO A 205 29.71 12.04 -5.14
N VAL A 206 29.98 10.73 -5.04
CA VAL A 206 28.99 9.68 -5.34
C VAL A 206 27.91 9.64 -4.25
N ALA A 207 28.31 9.71 -2.99
CA ALA A 207 27.40 9.67 -1.85
C ALA A 207 26.62 10.97 -1.62
N THR A 208 26.99 12.04 -2.32
CA THR A 208 26.32 13.35 -2.28
C THR A 208 25.76 13.78 -3.63
N PHE A 209 25.71 12.85 -4.59
CA PHE A 209 25.22 13.09 -5.93
C PHE A 209 23.74 13.50 -5.91
N ARG A 210 23.39 14.52 -6.70
CA ARG A 210 22.02 15.01 -6.87
C ARG A 210 21.62 14.95 -8.33
N LEU A 211 20.40 14.52 -8.61
CA LEU A 211 19.81 14.65 -9.93
C LEU A 211 19.55 16.13 -10.23
N GLY A 212 19.81 16.54 -11.47
CA GLY A 212 19.46 17.89 -11.92
C GLY A 212 17.95 18.11 -11.91
N ASP A 213 17.53 19.36 -11.69
CA ASP A 213 16.11 19.72 -11.53
C ASP A 213 15.24 19.29 -12.73
N GLU A 214 15.79 19.33 -13.94
CA GLU A 214 15.07 18.89 -15.15
C GLU A 214 14.80 17.39 -15.13
N ALA A 215 15.79 16.58 -14.73
CA ALA A 215 15.65 15.13 -14.65
C ALA A 215 14.63 14.75 -13.56
N THR A 216 14.70 15.41 -12.39
CA THR A 216 13.73 15.24 -11.30
C THR A 216 12.32 15.61 -11.74
N ARG A 217 12.16 16.72 -12.47
CA ARG A 217 10.86 17.15 -12.99
C ARG A 217 10.31 16.17 -14.02
N TRP A 218 11.16 15.65 -14.91
CA TRP A 218 10.76 14.66 -15.89
C TRP A 218 10.32 13.35 -15.22
N LEU A 219 11.10 12.84 -14.26
CA LEU A 219 10.75 11.65 -13.48
C LEU A 219 9.45 11.84 -12.71
N LEU A 220 9.26 13.01 -12.10
CA LEU A 220 8.00 13.35 -11.42
C LEU A 220 6.83 13.29 -12.37
N ARG A 221 6.94 13.88 -13.57
CA ARG A 221 5.87 13.81 -14.58
C ARG A 221 5.62 12.38 -15.04
N ALA A 222 6.66 11.56 -15.19
CA ALA A 222 6.55 10.16 -15.60
C ALA A 222 5.77 9.32 -14.57
N PHE A 223 6.17 9.38 -13.29
CA PHE A 223 5.52 8.66 -12.22
C PHE A 223 4.12 9.19 -11.88
N ASN A 224 3.87 10.49 -12.10
CA ASN A 224 2.56 11.11 -11.90
C ASN A 224 1.73 11.19 -13.19
N SER A 225 2.14 10.50 -14.24
CA SER A 225 1.38 10.42 -15.49
C SER A 225 0.21 9.46 -15.31
N VAL A 226 -0.99 9.84 -15.78
CA VAL A 226 -2.17 8.97 -15.75
C VAL A 226 -1.92 7.67 -16.54
N LEU A 227 -1.14 7.73 -17.63
CA LEU A 227 -0.85 6.58 -18.47
C LEU A 227 0.37 5.78 -17.97
N PHE A 228 1.50 6.47 -17.77
CA PHE A 228 2.76 5.79 -17.45
C PHE A 228 2.94 5.51 -15.96
N GLY A 229 2.36 6.31 -15.08
CA GLY A 229 2.49 6.19 -13.63
C GLY A 229 2.11 4.80 -13.11
N PRO A 230 0.88 4.31 -13.36
CA PRO A 230 0.45 2.98 -12.93
C PRO A 230 1.36 1.86 -13.44
N ILE A 231 1.87 1.98 -14.67
CA ILE A 231 2.78 0.98 -15.27
C ILE A 231 4.13 0.99 -14.57
N LEU A 232 4.74 2.17 -14.41
CA LEU A 232 6.05 2.34 -13.78
C LEU A 232 6.02 1.88 -12.32
N VAL A 233 4.98 2.26 -11.58
CA VAL A 233 4.82 1.87 -10.18
C VAL A 233 4.52 0.38 -10.04
N GLY A 234 3.72 -0.20 -10.94
CA GLY A 234 3.50 -1.64 -10.98
C GLY A 234 4.79 -2.43 -11.21
N LEU A 235 5.61 -2.01 -12.19
CA LEU A 235 6.91 -2.64 -12.47
C LEU A 235 7.87 -2.48 -11.30
N PHE A 236 7.92 -1.29 -10.70
CA PHE A 236 8.71 -1.02 -9.50
C PHE A 236 8.29 -1.93 -8.34
N GLY A 237 6.99 -2.04 -8.06
CA GLY A 237 6.44 -2.92 -7.03
C GLY A 237 6.81 -4.39 -7.30
N GLY A 238 6.66 -4.86 -8.54
CA GLY A 238 7.04 -6.22 -8.92
C GLY A 238 8.54 -6.50 -8.74
N MET A 239 9.40 -5.53 -9.07
CA MET A 239 10.84 -5.62 -8.83
C MET A 239 11.15 -5.67 -7.33
N MET A 240 10.55 -4.77 -6.53
CA MET A 240 10.75 -4.74 -5.08
C MET A 240 10.24 -6.01 -4.40
N ASN A 241 9.11 -6.56 -4.83
CA ASN A 241 8.59 -7.84 -4.35
C ASN A 241 9.63 -8.95 -4.53
N ARG A 242 10.30 -9.01 -5.70
CA ARG A 242 11.33 -10.01 -5.97
C ARG A 242 12.63 -9.77 -5.20
N ILE A 243 13.00 -8.52 -4.94
CA ILE A 243 14.23 -8.18 -4.19
C ILE A 243 14.03 -8.47 -2.71
N LEU A 244 12.93 -8.00 -2.12
CA LEU A 244 12.66 -8.07 -0.68
C LEU A 244 12.35 -9.49 -0.19
N THR A 245 11.90 -10.38 -1.08
CA THR A 245 11.55 -11.77 -0.74
C THR A 245 12.70 -12.75 -0.97
N ARG A 246 13.91 -12.24 -1.26
CA ARG A 246 15.09 -13.08 -1.44
C ARG A 246 15.51 -13.75 -0.11
N PRO A 247 15.91 -15.03 -0.15
CA PRO A 247 16.27 -15.78 1.05
C PRO A 247 17.45 -15.19 1.84
N GLU A 248 18.31 -14.43 1.15
CA GLU A 248 19.44 -13.74 1.78
C GLU A 248 19.00 -12.65 2.77
N LEU A 249 17.83 -12.03 2.55
CA LEU A 249 17.22 -11.03 3.42
C LEU A 249 16.39 -11.67 4.54
N SER A 250 15.72 -12.79 4.27
CA SER A 250 14.94 -13.51 5.30
C SER A 250 15.82 -14.09 6.41
N GLY A 251 17.11 -14.32 6.14
CA GLY A 251 18.11 -14.75 7.13
C GLY A 251 18.73 -13.62 7.96
N ILE A 252 18.09 -12.45 8.08
CA ILE A 252 18.50 -11.37 8.99
C ILE A 252 17.67 -11.50 10.28
N PRO A 253 18.29 -11.60 11.48
CA PRO A 253 17.58 -11.88 12.73
C PRO A 253 16.45 -10.90 13.09
N LEU A 254 16.55 -9.64 12.65
CA LEU A 254 15.50 -8.63 12.82
C LEU A 254 14.45 -8.61 11.70
N ALA A 255 14.78 -9.13 10.51
CA ALA A 255 13.91 -9.05 9.34
C ALA A 255 13.10 -10.32 9.10
N GLU A 256 13.50 -11.46 9.69
CA GLU A 256 12.80 -12.74 9.55
C GLU A 256 11.31 -12.65 9.91
N TYR A 257 10.97 -11.87 10.94
CA TYR A 257 9.59 -11.65 11.37
C TYR A 257 8.91 -10.42 10.75
N ALA A 258 9.66 -9.58 10.03
CA ALA A 258 9.17 -8.34 9.45
C ALA A 258 9.01 -8.41 7.93
N LEU A 259 9.66 -9.36 7.26
CA LEU A 259 9.60 -9.50 5.81
C LEU A 259 8.31 -10.23 5.39
N PRO A 260 7.49 -9.61 4.51
CA PRO A 260 6.25 -10.22 4.07
C PRO A 260 6.52 -11.47 3.24
N ALA A 261 5.64 -12.47 3.37
CA ALA A 261 5.59 -13.59 2.45
C ALA A 261 5.37 -13.07 1.01
N ARG A 262 6.04 -13.68 0.04
CA ARG A 262 5.98 -13.24 -1.36
C ARG A 262 4.55 -13.31 -1.90
N ASP A 263 4.01 -12.16 -2.29
CA ASP A 263 2.75 -12.10 -3.00
C ASP A 263 2.95 -12.45 -4.50
N PRO A 264 1.94 -13.01 -5.18
CA PRO A 264 2.02 -13.30 -6.61
C PRO A 264 2.29 -12.03 -7.43
N ASP A 265 3.18 -12.10 -8.42
CA ASP A 265 3.59 -10.95 -9.23
C ASP A 265 2.37 -10.21 -9.85
N SER A 266 1.34 -10.95 -10.28
CA SER A 266 0.10 -10.36 -10.83
C SER A 266 -0.69 -9.55 -9.81
N VAL A 267 -0.71 -9.96 -8.54
CA VAL A 267 -1.37 -9.25 -7.43
C VAL A 267 -0.61 -7.97 -7.13
N VAL A 268 0.71 -8.03 -7.10
CA VAL A 268 1.57 -6.87 -6.88
C VAL A 268 1.38 -5.83 -7.98
N LEU A 269 1.54 -6.24 -9.25
CA LEU A 269 1.42 -5.38 -10.42
C LEU A 269 0.05 -4.69 -10.47
N THR A 270 -1.03 -5.45 -10.31
CA THR A 270 -2.39 -4.90 -10.39
C THR A 270 -2.71 -4.00 -9.20
N SER A 271 -2.35 -4.39 -7.98
CA SER A 271 -2.61 -3.60 -6.77
C SER A 271 -1.86 -2.28 -6.80
N ALA A 272 -0.56 -2.31 -7.15
CA ALA A 272 0.26 -1.12 -7.25
C ALA A 272 -0.24 -0.16 -8.35
N ALA A 273 -0.59 -0.69 -9.53
CA ALA A 273 -1.15 0.12 -10.61
C ALA A 273 -2.50 0.76 -10.22
N LEU A 274 -3.40 -0.01 -9.60
CA LEU A 274 -4.70 0.50 -9.13
C LEU A 274 -4.53 1.54 -8.01
N GLY A 275 -3.59 1.32 -7.09
CA GLY A 275 -3.23 2.27 -6.05
C GLY A 275 -2.70 3.59 -6.60
N THR A 276 -1.85 3.54 -7.64
CA THR A 276 -1.38 4.74 -8.33
C THR A 276 -2.52 5.46 -9.04
N ALA A 277 -3.38 4.73 -9.77
CA ALA A 277 -4.55 5.32 -10.42
C ALA A 277 -5.47 6.02 -9.40
N PHE A 278 -5.73 5.38 -8.26
CA PHE A 278 -6.46 5.97 -7.14
C PHE A 278 -5.81 7.27 -6.65
N TYR A 279 -4.50 7.25 -6.39
CA TYR A 279 -3.80 8.45 -5.93
C TYR A 279 -3.89 9.60 -6.94
N LEU A 280 -3.72 9.31 -8.23
CA LEU A 280 -3.82 10.32 -9.29
C LEU A 280 -5.24 10.89 -9.41
N VAL A 281 -6.28 10.08 -9.20
CA VAL A 281 -7.66 10.57 -9.12
C VAL A 281 -7.83 11.50 -7.93
N VAL A 282 -7.32 11.15 -6.74
CA VAL A 282 -7.38 12.02 -5.57
C VAL A 282 -6.66 13.35 -5.83
N VAL A 283 -5.46 13.31 -6.41
CA VAL A 283 -4.70 14.53 -6.80
C VAL A 283 -5.52 15.38 -7.77
N PHE A 284 -6.12 14.78 -8.79
CA PHE A 284 -6.94 15.50 -9.76
C PHE A 284 -8.18 16.14 -9.10
N LEU A 285 -8.88 15.41 -8.24
CA LEU A 285 -10.06 15.92 -7.53
C LEU A 285 -9.73 17.09 -6.60
N LEU A 286 -8.57 17.07 -5.95
CA LEU A 286 -8.17 18.11 -5.00
C LEU A 286 -7.52 19.33 -5.67
N THR A 287 -6.81 19.13 -6.79
CA THR A 287 -5.99 20.18 -7.42
C THR A 287 -6.51 20.65 -8.77
N GLY A 288 -7.43 19.91 -9.39
CA GLY A 288 -7.89 20.13 -10.76
C GLY A 288 -6.83 19.83 -11.83
N ARG A 289 -5.67 19.27 -11.46
CA ARG A 289 -4.55 19.03 -12.37
C ARG A 289 -4.29 17.54 -12.54
N SER A 290 -4.00 17.13 -13.77
CA SER A 290 -3.53 15.81 -14.11
C SER A 290 -2.31 15.92 -15.02
N THR A 291 -1.34 15.01 -14.84
CA THR A 291 -0.16 14.94 -15.69
C THR A 291 -0.42 13.93 -16.80
N LEU A 292 -0.29 14.37 -18.04
CA LEU A 292 -0.28 13.51 -19.21
C LEU A 292 1.06 13.71 -19.91
N ILE A 293 1.76 12.60 -20.12
CA ILE A 293 2.89 12.55 -21.03
C ILE A 293 2.35 11.82 -22.24
N LEU A 294 2.37 12.48 -23.37
CA LEU A 294 2.06 11.93 -24.69
C LEU A 294 3.36 11.45 -25.32
#